data_AF-A0A7S2CHD7-F1
#
_entry.id   AF-A0A7S2CHD7-F1
#
_cell.length_a   1.000
_cell.length_b   1.000
_cell.length_c   1.000
_cell.angle_alpha   90.00
_cell.angle_beta   90.00
_cell.angle_gamma   90.00
#
_symmetry.space_group_name_H-M   'P 1'
#
loop_
_entity.id
_entity.type
_entity.pdbx_description
1 polymer ?
#
loop_
_entity_poly.entity_id
_entity_poly.type
_entity_poly.pdbx_seq_one_letter_code
_entity_poly.pdbx_strand_id
1 'polypeptide(L)'
;KAYLGRVSDKEHKAASLEKLKAAPEKPGKADKVTAAEGALAAAEEAEEVAKGHFEEVSARALEEMDRFKQTKADDMRKVVLDYVQLQIQYNKRMEQQWALLVPEIEAIDVDQGGAAVPPPAAAASIMPPPVPAADGGATDEDEVGV
;
A
#
# COMPACT_ATOMS: atom_id res chain seq x y z
N LYS A 1 11.46 12.88 6.54
CA LYS A 1 12.77 12.92 7.26
C LYS A 1 13.45 14.30 7.21
N ALA A 2 13.47 14.99 6.06
CA ALA A 2 14.09 16.32 5.95
C ALA A 2 13.40 17.40 6.82
N TYR A 3 12.06 17.50 6.79
CA TYR A 3 11.30 18.46 7.62
C TYR A 3 11.52 18.26 9.12
N LEU A 4 11.35 17.03 9.63
CA LEU A 4 11.60 16.68 11.03
C LEU A 4 13.01 17.07 11.51
N GLY A 5 14.03 16.95 10.65
CA GLY A 5 15.38 17.39 10.96
C GLY A 5 15.51 18.91 11.12
N ARG A 6 14.74 19.69 10.36
CA ARG A 6 14.70 21.17 10.47
C ARG A 6 13.97 21.64 11.72
N VAL A 7 12.88 20.97 12.09
CA VAL A 7 12.17 21.22 13.35
C VAL A 7 13.11 21.02 14.54
N SER A 8 13.81 19.88 14.59
CA SER A 8 14.79 19.60 15.65
C SER A 8 15.96 20.61 15.67
N ASP A 9 16.48 21.04 14.51
CA ASP A 9 17.53 22.06 14.43
C ASP A 9 17.07 23.42 14.99
N LYS A 10 15.84 23.85 14.66
CA LYS A 10 15.23 25.06 15.24
C LYS A 10 15.11 24.94 16.75
N GLU A 11 14.60 23.82 17.26
CA GLU A 11 14.47 23.59 18.71
C GLU A 11 15.82 23.68 19.43
N HIS A 12 16.87 23.07 18.86
CA HIS A 12 18.22 23.15 19.43
C HIS A 12 18.77 24.58 19.44
N LYS A 13 18.54 25.36 18.38
CA LYS A 13 18.97 26.76 18.28
C LYS A 13 18.18 27.67 19.22
N ALA A 14 16.88 27.46 19.36
CA ALA A 14 16.02 28.17 20.31
C ALA A 14 16.47 27.91 21.76
N ALA A 15 16.68 26.65 22.13
CA ALA A 15 17.17 26.28 23.45
C ALA A 15 18.58 26.83 23.75
N SER A 16 19.45 26.91 22.73
CA SER A 16 20.80 27.51 22.86
C SER A 16 20.71 29.03 23.12
N LEU A 17 19.84 29.72 22.39
CA LEU A 17 19.60 31.15 22.55
C LEU A 17 19.00 31.46 23.93
N GLU A 18 18.05 30.66 24.41
CA GLU A 18 17.46 30.81 25.74
C GLU A 18 18.54 30.68 26.84
N LYS A 19 19.40 29.67 26.74
CA LYS A 19 20.54 29.49 27.65
C LYS A 19 21.51 30.67 27.60
N LEU A 20 21.80 31.21 26.41
CA LEU A 20 22.66 32.40 26.25
C LEU A 20 22.03 33.64 26.89
N LYS A 21 20.70 33.82 26.79
CA LYS A 21 19.99 34.94 27.42
C LYS A 21 20.02 34.83 28.95
N ALA A 22 19.79 33.64 29.50
CA ALA A 22 19.77 33.35 30.94
C ALA A 22 21.16 33.39 31.61
N ALA A 23 22.26 33.27 30.86
CA ALA A 23 23.61 33.31 31.41
C ALA A 23 24.00 34.72 31.94
N PRO A 24 24.86 34.82 32.98
CA PRO A 24 25.34 36.11 33.49
C PRO A 24 26.08 36.93 32.42
N GLU A 25 26.02 38.26 32.52
CA GLU A 25 26.67 39.15 31.56
C GLU A 25 28.20 38.98 31.55
N LYS A 26 28.74 38.78 30.35
CA LYS A 26 30.16 38.67 30.08
C LYS A 26 30.47 39.51 28.83
N PRO A 27 31.67 40.09 28.72
CA PRO A 27 32.08 40.79 27.50
C PRO A 27 31.96 39.86 26.29
N GLY A 28 31.34 40.34 25.21
CA GLY A 28 31.02 39.57 24.01
C GLY A 28 29.74 38.71 24.09
N LYS A 29 28.93 38.81 25.15
CA LYS A 29 27.62 38.14 25.24
C LYS A 29 26.64 38.69 24.20
N ALA A 30 26.58 40.01 24.04
CA ALA A 30 25.67 40.67 23.09
C ALA A 30 25.88 40.14 21.67
N ASP A 31 27.13 40.09 21.20
CA ASP A 31 27.47 39.57 19.87
C ASP A 31 27.05 38.10 19.68
N LYS A 32 27.22 37.27 20.73
CA LYS A 32 26.78 35.86 20.72
C LYS A 32 25.27 35.70 20.69
N VAL A 33 24.54 36.58 21.39
CA VAL A 33 23.07 36.58 21.38
C VAL A 33 22.57 37.00 20.00
N THR A 34 23.13 38.06 19.41
CA THR A 34 22.77 38.51 18.05
C THR A 34 23.10 37.44 17.01
N ALA A 35 24.26 36.76 17.11
CA ALA A 35 24.61 35.66 16.23
C ALA A 35 23.66 34.46 16.39
N ALA A 36 23.25 34.13 17.61
CA ALA A 36 22.28 33.06 17.88
C ALA A 36 20.88 33.42 17.38
N GLU A 37 20.46 34.68 17.47
CA GLU A 37 19.21 35.19 16.91
C GLU A 37 19.19 35.07 15.38
N GLY A 38 20.27 35.47 14.71
CA GLY A 38 20.41 35.28 13.26
C GLY A 38 20.39 33.80 12.85
N ALA A 39 21.03 32.93 13.64
CA ALA A 39 21.03 31.49 13.38
C ALA A 39 19.64 30.85 13.58
N LEU A 40 18.86 31.33 14.55
CA LEU A 40 17.48 30.90 14.78
C LEU A 40 16.58 31.35 13.64
N ALA A 41 16.66 32.62 13.22
CA ALA A 41 15.87 33.14 12.10
C ALA A 41 16.13 32.34 10.80
N ALA A 42 17.41 32.02 10.51
CA ALA A 42 17.75 31.17 9.36
C ALA A 42 17.23 29.72 9.51
N ALA A 43 17.12 29.20 10.73
CA ALA A 43 16.56 27.87 10.97
C ALA A 43 15.03 27.85 10.80
N GLU A 44 14.35 28.92 11.21
CA GLU A 44 12.91 29.11 11.02
C GLU A 44 12.54 29.20 9.54
N GLU A 45 13.28 30.01 8.76
CA GLU A 45 13.08 30.09 7.31
C GLU A 45 13.29 28.72 6.65
N ALA A 46 14.33 27.99 7.05
CA ALA A 46 14.59 26.66 6.51
C ALA A 46 13.57 25.60 6.94
N GLU A 47 12.97 25.72 8.12
CA GLU A 47 11.84 24.89 8.57
C GLU A 47 10.61 25.18 7.70
N GLU A 48 10.28 26.45 7.48
CA GLU A 48 9.12 26.86 6.69
C GLU A 48 9.22 26.36 5.24
N VAL A 49 10.38 26.51 4.60
CA VAL A 49 10.63 25.96 3.26
C VAL A 49 10.47 24.44 3.26
N ALA A 50 11.05 23.74 4.24
CA ALA A 50 10.96 22.29 4.32
C ALA A 50 9.52 21.81 4.62
N LYS A 51 8.73 22.61 5.35
CA LYS A 51 7.32 22.36 5.62
C LYS A 51 6.50 22.48 4.33
N GLY A 52 6.70 23.55 3.55
CA GLY A 52 6.02 23.74 2.28
C GLY A 52 6.25 22.57 1.32
N HIS A 53 7.49 22.11 1.19
CA HIS A 53 7.80 20.93 0.38
C HIS A 53 7.16 19.64 0.92
N PHE A 54 7.09 19.48 2.24
CA PHE A 54 6.44 18.31 2.84
C PHE A 54 4.92 18.32 2.56
N GLU A 55 4.27 19.46 2.70
CA GLU A 55 2.85 19.65 2.40
C GLU A 55 2.56 19.40 0.92
N GLU A 56 3.38 19.93 0.01
CA GLU A 56 3.26 19.69 -1.44
C GLU A 56 3.37 18.20 -1.78
N VAL A 57 4.41 17.53 -1.29
CA VAL A 57 4.63 16.10 -1.58
C VAL A 57 3.54 15.24 -0.97
N SER A 58 3.07 15.56 0.25
CA SER A 58 2.00 14.81 0.90
C SER A 58 0.67 14.97 0.20
N ALA A 59 0.31 16.20 -0.21
CA ALA A 59 -0.90 16.45 -1.00
C ALA A 59 -0.87 15.67 -2.31
N ARG A 60 0.26 15.74 -3.04
CA ARG A 60 0.44 14.97 -4.27
C ARG A 60 0.37 13.46 -4.04
N ALA A 61 0.93 12.96 -2.95
CA ALA A 61 0.86 11.54 -2.62
C ALA A 61 -0.58 11.06 -2.37
N LEU A 62 -1.42 11.89 -1.75
CA LEU A 62 -2.84 11.59 -1.56
C LEU A 62 -3.59 11.57 -2.91
N GLU A 63 -3.38 12.56 -3.76
CA GLU A 63 -3.96 12.60 -5.11
C GLU A 63 -3.54 11.38 -5.95
N GLU A 64 -2.26 11.02 -5.90
CA GLU A 64 -1.72 9.86 -6.60
C GLU A 64 -2.26 8.55 -6.04
N MET A 65 -2.50 8.48 -4.72
CA MET A 65 -3.14 7.32 -4.11
C MET A 65 -4.59 7.16 -4.56
N ASP A 66 -5.34 8.25 -4.68
CA ASP A 66 -6.72 8.20 -5.18
C ASP A 66 -6.77 7.85 -6.68
N ARG A 67 -5.86 8.40 -7.49
CA ARG A 67 -5.70 7.99 -8.89
C ARG A 67 -5.35 6.51 -9.01
N PHE A 68 -4.46 6.02 -8.14
CA PHE A 68 -4.05 4.62 -8.10
C PHE A 68 -5.23 3.71 -7.78
N LYS A 69 -6.04 4.03 -6.76
CA LYS A 69 -7.25 3.26 -6.42
C LYS A 69 -8.19 3.12 -7.61
N GLN A 70 -8.47 4.22 -8.31
CA GLN A 70 -9.34 4.22 -9.50
C GLN A 70 -8.76 3.34 -10.61
N THR A 71 -7.48 3.55 -10.94
CA THR A 71 -6.80 2.80 -12.00
C THR A 71 -6.76 1.30 -11.68
N LYS A 72 -6.52 0.94 -10.42
CA LYS A 72 -6.44 -0.47 -10.00
C LYS A 72 -7.78 -1.17 -10.01
N ALA A 73 -8.87 -0.48 -9.70
CA ALA A 73 -10.20 -1.05 -9.82
C ALA A 73 -10.52 -1.45 -11.26
N ASP A 74 -10.16 -0.59 -12.23
CA ASP A 74 -10.36 -0.86 -13.65
C ASP A 74 -9.43 -1.98 -14.16
N ASP A 75 -8.15 -1.97 -13.74
CA ASP A 75 -7.21 -3.04 -14.05
C ASP A 75 -7.73 -4.40 -13.53
N MET A 76 -8.22 -4.45 -12.28
CA MET A 76 -8.73 -5.68 -11.69
C MET A 76 -9.97 -6.17 -12.43
N ARG A 77 -10.88 -5.27 -12.80
CA ARG A 77 -12.05 -5.62 -13.62
C ARG A 77 -11.62 -6.25 -14.94
N LYS A 78 -10.61 -5.68 -15.61
CA LYS A 78 -10.08 -6.22 -16.86
C LYS A 78 -9.50 -7.62 -16.68
N VAL A 79 -8.66 -7.82 -15.67
CA VAL A 79 -8.07 -9.14 -15.38
C VAL A 79 -9.13 -10.21 -15.13
N VAL A 80 -10.18 -9.88 -14.36
CA VAL A 80 -11.28 -10.83 -14.10
C VAL A 80 -12.05 -11.15 -15.38
N LEU A 81 -12.34 -10.15 -16.22
CA LEU A 81 -13.03 -10.38 -17.50
C LEU A 81 -12.19 -11.25 -18.44
N ASP A 82 -10.90 -10.97 -18.56
CA ASP A 82 -9.97 -11.75 -19.38
C ASP A 82 -9.89 -13.20 -18.88
N TYR A 83 -9.86 -13.40 -17.56
CA TYR A 83 -9.90 -14.71 -16.95
C TYR A 83 -11.19 -15.47 -17.26
N VAL A 84 -12.36 -14.83 -17.10
CA VAL A 84 -13.65 -15.44 -17.41
C VAL A 84 -13.73 -15.84 -18.89
N GLN A 85 -13.27 -14.99 -19.79
CA GLN A 85 -13.24 -15.31 -21.23
C GLN A 85 -12.33 -16.51 -21.51
N LEU A 86 -11.17 -16.57 -20.88
CA LEU A 86 -10.26 -17.72 -21.00
C LEU A 86 -10.93 -19.01 -20.50
N GLN A 87 -11.63 -18.94 -19.36
CA GLN A 87 -12.38 -20.08 -18.81
C GLN A 87 -13.50 -20.53 -19.75
N ILE A 88 -14.25 -19.62 -20.35
CA ILE A 88 -15.28 -19.97 -21.33
C ILE A 88 -14.66 -20.68 -22.53
N GLN A 89 -13.55 -20.17 -23.07
CA GLN A 89 -12.87 -20.80 -24.20
C GLN A 89 -12.35 -22.19 -23.86
N TYR A 90 -11.78 -22.35 -22.67
CA TYR A 90 -11.33 -23.65 -22.17
C TYR A 90 -12.49 -24.64 -22.05
N ASN A 91 -13.59 -24.25 -21.38
CA ASN A 91 -14.75 -25.11 -21.22
C ASN A 91 -15.35 -25.52 -22.57
N LYS A 92 -15.43 -24.61 -23.56
CA LYS A 92 -15.88 -24.96 -24.92
C LYS A 92 -15.00 -26.00 -25.60
N ARG A 93 -13.67 -25.89 -25.46
CA ARG A 93 -12.74 -26.89 -26.01
C ARG A 93 -12.91 -28.23 -25.30
N MET A 94 -13.10 -28.20 -23.99
CA MET A 94 -13.34 -29.40 -23.19
C MET A 94 -14.67 -30.07 -23.58
N GLU A 95 -15.75 -29.31 -23.76
CA GLU A 95 -17.03 -29.79 -24.27
C GLU A 95 -16.89 -30.45 -25.65
N GLN A 96 -16.11 -29.86 -26.56
CA GLN A 96 -15.81 -30.44 -27.87
C GLN A 96 -15.09 -31.79 -27.74
N GLN A 97 -14.12 -31.89 -26.82
CA GLN A 97 -13.43 -33.16 -26.57
C GLN A 97 -14.36 -34.20 -25.94
N TRP A 98 -15.17 -33.81 -24.97
CA TRP A 98 -16.18 -34.70 -24.39
C TRP A 98 -17.18 -35.19 -25.44
N ALA A 99 -17.63 -34.32 -26.35
CA ALA A 99 -18.54 -34.72 -27.43
C ALA A 99 -17.93 -35.77 -28.38
N LEU A 100 -16.60 -35.82 -28.52
CA LEU A 100 -15.90 -36.85 -29.29
C LEU A 100 -15.77 -38.17 -28.51
N LEU A 101 -15.54 -38.09 -27.20
CA LEU A 101 -15.29 -39.25 -26.35
C LEU A 101 -16.57 -39.96 -25.88
N VAL A 102 -17.67 -39.22 -25.70
CA VAL A 102 -18.95 -39.79 -25.24
C VAL A 102 -19.44 -40.92 -26.15
N PRO A 103 -19.48 -40.77 -27.49
CA PRO A 103 -19.88 -41.87 -28.38
C PRO A 103 -18.96 -43.09 -28.34
N GLU A 104 -17.65 -42.89 -28.13
CA GLU A 104 -16.70 -44.01 -27.99
C GLU A 104 -16.99 -44.80 -26.71
N ILE A 105 -17.33 -44.11 -25.61
CA ILE A 105 -17.67 -44.74 -24.33
C ILE A 105 -19.06 -45.40 -24.38
N GLU A 106 -20.05 -44.77 -25.01
CA GLU A 106 -21.38 -45.37 -25.22
C GLU A 106 -21.31 -46.63 -26.11
N ALA A 107 -20.39 -46.66 -27.07
CA ALA A 107 -20.12 -47.86 -27.86
C ALA A 107 -19.46 -48.99 -27.05
N ILE A 108 -18.92 -48.68 -25.86
CA ILE A 108 -18.17 -49.63 -25.02
C ILE A 108 -19.06 -50.35 -23.99
N ASP A 109 -20.30 -49.93 -23.69
CA ASP A 109 -21.01 -50.49 -22.52
C ASP A 109 -22.38 -51.15 -22.79
N VAL A 110 -22.42 -52.50 -22.67
CA VAL A 110 -23.40 -53.27 -21.85
C VAL A 110 -22.86 -54.65 -21.36
N ASP A 111 -21.85 -55.30 -21.97
CA ASP A 111 -21.58 -56.74 -21.65
C ASP A 111 -20.39 -57.06 -20.70
N GLN A 112 -19.60 -56.09 -20.23
CA GLN A 112 -18.48 -56.42 -19.32
C GLN A 112 -18.53 -55.60 -18.03
N GLY A 113 -19.04 -56.27 -17.00
CA GLY A 113 -19.28 -55.71 -15.68
C GLY A 113 -18.07 -55.09 -15.00
N GLY A 114 -18.35 -53.99 -14.30
CA GLY A 114 -17.78 -53.67 -12.99
C GLY A 114 -16.27 -53.62 -12.89
N ALA A 115 -15.67 -52.52 -13.34
CA ALA A 115 -14.39 -52.08 -12.80
C ALA A 115 -14.51 -50.59 -12.42
N ALA A 116 -14.33 -50.32 -11.12
CA ALA A 116 -14.40 -48.98 -10.54
C ALA A 116 -13.45 -48.02 -11.27
N VAL A 117 -14.04 -47.04 -11.96
CA VAL A 117 -13.33 -45.88 -12.49
C VAL A 117 -12.87 -45.05 -11.28
N PRO A 118 -11.56 -44.88 -11.02
CA PRO A 118 -11.13 -43.93 -10.00
C PRO A 118 -11.59 -42.53 -10.44
N PRO A 119 -12.06 -41.68 -9.50
CA PRO A 119 -12.50 -40.33 -9.84
C PRO A 119 -11.36 -39.60 -10.56
N PRO A 120 -11.66 -38.74 -11.55
CA PRO A 120 -10.63 -37.99 -12.23
C PRO A 120 -9.85 -37.16 -11.21
N ALA A 121 -8.60 -37.54 -10.98
CA ALA A 121 -7.60 -36.77 -10.26
C ALA A 121 -7.17 -35.57 -11.11
N ALA A 122 -8.12 -34.67 -11.40
CA ALA A 122 -7.89 -33.40 -12.06
C ALA A 122 -8.92 -32.33 -11.64
N ALA A 123 -9.63 -32.53 -10.52
CA ALA A 123 -9.95 -31.42 -9.63
C ALA A 123 -8.64 -30.97 -8.93
N ALA A 124 -7.62 -30.64 -9.73
CA ALA A 124 -6.42 -30.01 -9.24
C ALA A 124 -6.85 -28.64 -8.72
N SER A 125 -7.04 -28.57 -7.40
CA SER A 125 -6.84 -27.40 -6.55
C SER A 125 -6.74 -26.11 -7.35
N ILE A 126 -7.88 -25.54 -7.75
CA ILE A 126 -7.90 -24.10 -8.01
C ILE A 126 -8.12 -23.48 -6.64
N MET A 127 -7.04 -23.46 -5.86
CA MET A 127 -6.92 -22.50 -4.78
C MET A 127 -7.31 -21.15 -5.38
N PRO A 128 -8.28 -20.42 -4.79
CA PRO A 128 -8.41 -19.02 -5.15
C PRO A 128 -7.04 -18.37 -4.92
N PRO A 129 -6.53 -17.54 -5.86
CA PRO A 129 -5.35 -16.74 -5.54
C PRO A 129 -5.65 -16.01 -4.23
N PRO A 130 -4.70 -15.95 -3.27
CA PRO A 130 -4.94 -15.27 -2.01
C PRO A 130 -5.41 -13.86 -2.34
N VAL A 131 -6.65 -13.56 -1.93
CA VAL A 131 -7.20 -12.21 -1.97
C VAL A 131 -6.16 -11.34 -1.28
N PRO A 132 -5.60 -10.29 -1.94
CA PRO A 132 -4.76 -9.36 -1.22
C PRO A 132 -5.62 -8.82 -0.08
N ALA A 133 -5.20 -9.09 1.15
CA ALA A 133 -5.86 -8.59 2.35
C ALA A 133 -6.08 -7.10 2.13
N ALA A 134 -7.34 -6.69 2.11
CA ALA A 134 -7.70 -5.29 2.18
C ALA A 134 -7.18 -4.81 3.54
N ASP A 135 -5.98 -4.24 3.53
CA ASP A 135 -5.45 -3.50 4.67
C ASP A 135 -6.28 -2.23 4.77
N GLY A 136 -7.29 -2.29 5.63
CA GLY A 136 -8.29 -1.24 5.74
C GLY A 136 -9.25 -1.53 6.88
N GLY A 137 -8.88 -1.06 8.07
CA GLY A 137 -9.83 -0.84 9.16
C GLY A 137 -9.31 -1.28 10.51
N ALA A 138 -8.45 -0.45 11.10
CA ALA A 138 -8.25 -0.44 12.54
C ALA A 138 -9.62 -0.30 13.23
N THR A 139 -10.03 -1.35 13.93
CA THR A 139 -11.02 -1.25 15.01
C THR A 139 -10.29 -0.68 16.22
N ASP A 140 -10.25 0.65 16.31
CA ASP A 140 -10.05 1.33 17.58
C ASP A 140 -11.45 1.46 18.19
N GLU A 141 -11.87 0.43 18.93
CA GLU A 141 -13.03 0.53 19.79
C GLU A 141 -12.59 1.29 21.05
N ASP A 142 -13.21 2.46 21.22
CA ASP A 142 -13.40 3.15 22.48
C ASP A 142 -13.52 2.18 23.68
N GLU A 143 -12.54 2.17 24.56
CA GLU A 143 -12.76 1.83 25.97
C GLU A 143 -12.05 2.87 26.85
N VAL A 144 -12.73 4.00 27.03
CA VAL A 144 -12.54 4.91 28.16
C VAL A 144 -13.53 4.52 29.25
N GLY A 145 -13.06 4.11 30.44
CA GLY A 145 -13.93 4.10 31.62
C GLY A 145 -13.41 3.45 32.89
N VAL A 146 -12.88 4.32 33.77
CA VAL A 146 -12.75 4.22 35.25
C VAL A 146 -11.50 3.54 35.82
#